data_AF-A0A7J6L6N8-F1
#
_entry.id   AF-A0A7J6L6N8-F1
#
_cell.length_a   1.000
_cell.length_b   1.000
_cell.length_c   1.000
_cell.angle_alpha   90.00
_cell.angle_beta   90.00
_cell.angle_gamma   90.00
#
_symmetry.space_group_name_H-M   'P 1'
#
loop_
_entity.id
_entity.type
_entity.pdbx_description
1 polymer ?
#
loop_
_entity_poly.entity_id
_entity_poly.type
_entity_poly.pdbx_seq_one_letter_code
_entity_poly.pdbx_strand_id
1 'polypeptide(L)'
;MSSPFSHEQLHSGLTPRFQTHHELSPEGFSTDTTQGLLDLKGVAACDLARHWPLKPHGREVHKNDLFLRSRRVKRLDMFISHSWSAAPYLKYGCFSLRYNSVQAFTLAGLCGWAMTLYELPVPVIFVGMWLALFSGYLLGGFLCWDRTMVFFDQFCIHQDDEAKKLEGIKHIGDYLQRSQKLVIFWSADYNERLWCIFELACFLRTDSSRNVEIWPLLIIENRVRIMSFQQLYWALRTALDGDVFLPGWLIDLVFSLCTGYFCLYIDGKPRMKLQQDLLRFDARALKCYLEGDRVMIMQHIERLYGDFENFRSQATKLFAHLFNQWGANEYSLRITLVNAFPMICATMLTGRIVTGITVTAMRIILHILFYCVYGSAAMLGCCSSFARRMCRIICLCLSVVHSVTLTAVWNFEGGLVTRPGPWVCLTSVAVQVVVILCLKKVLLALTQRPHKYVDRMCEWLCPPE
;
A
#
# COMPACT_ATOMS: atom_id res chain seq x y z
N MET A 1 5.51 52.73 14.36
CA MET A 1 4.68 51.86 15.21
C MET A 1 4.71 50.48 14.58
N SER A 2 5.79 49.71 14.78
CA SER A 2 6.06 48.77 15.89
C SER A 2 5.47 47.37 15.61
N SER A 3 6.21 46.26 15.50
CA SER A 3 7.65 45.95 15.51
C SER A 3 7.85 44.57 14.84
N PRO A 4 9.08 44.17 14.45
CA PRO A 4 9.41 42.79 14.10
C PRO A 4 9.91 42.03 15.35
N PHE A 5 9.41 40.81 15.56
CA PHE A 5 9.88 39.94 16.65
C PHE A 5 11.29 39.42 16.35
N SER A 6 12.22 39.81 17.22
CA SER A 6 13.61 39.39 17.28
C SER A 6 13.75 37.96 17.81
N HIS A 7 14.49 37.13 17.08
CA HIS A 7 15.14 35.93 17.60
C HIS A 7 16.40 36.36 18.37
N GLU A 8 16.35 36.39 19.70
CA GLU A 8 17.56 36.34 20.52
C GLU A 8 17.27 35.90 21.96
N GLN A 9 18.15 35.01 22.44
CA GLN A 9 18.52 34.80 23.85
C GLN A 9 17.51 34.12 24.80
N LEU A 10 17.66 32.79 24.93
CA LEU A 10 17.48 32.09 26.20
C LEU A 10 18.41 30.87 26.26
N HIS A 11 19.71 31.16 26.37
CA HIS A 11 20.69 30.28 26.98
C HIS A 11 21.05 30.85 28.35
N SER A 12 20.49 30.32 29.42
CA SER A 12 21.16 30.26 30.73
C SER A 12 20.33 29.45 31.73
N GLY A 13 21.00 28.52 32.41
CA GLY A 13 20.52 27.97 33.67
C GLY A 13 19.65 26.73 33.57
N LEU A 14 20.27 25.57 33.39
CA LEU A 14 20.01 24.31 34.11
C LEU A 14 20.80 23.21 33.39
N THR A 15 22.08 23.08 33.73
CA THR A 15 22.82 21.83 33.50
C THR A 15 22.26 20.79 34.47
N PRO A 16 21.61 19.71 34.02
CA PRO A 16 21.40 18.56 34.88
C PRO A 16 22.79 17.98 35.15
N ARG A 17 23.16 17.89 36.43
CA ARG A 17 24.22 16.96 36.84
C ARG A 17 23.75 15.57 36.43
N PHE A 18 24.16 15.13 35.24
CA PHE A 18 24.15 13.72 34.89
C PHE A 18 25.06 13.04 35.90
N GLN A 19 24.45 12.30 36.83
CA GLN A 19 25.17 11.37 37.67
C GLN A 19 25.96 10.44 36.75
N THR A 20 27.25 10.39 37.02
CA THR A 20 28.25 9.51 36.46
C THR A 20 27.71 8.09 36.32
N HIS A 21 27.71 7.62 35.07
CA HIS A 21 27.78 6.24 34.63
C HIS A 21 27.64 5.18 35.73
N HIS A 22 26.41 4.67 35.92
CA HIS A 22 26.28 3.25 36.19
C HIS A 22 26.79 2.53 34.94
N GLU A 23 27.93 1.86 35.06
CA GLU A 23 28.36 0.82 34.12
C GLU A 23 27.21 -0.17 33.98
N LEU A 24 26.46 -0.06 32.89
CA LEU A 24 25.57 -1.12 32.44
C LEU A 24 26.49 -2.29 32.08
N SER A 25 26.57 -3.27 32.96
CA SER A 25 27.36 -4.47 32.68
C SER A 25 26.85 -5.12 31.37
N PRO A 26 27.73 -5.65 30.50
CA PRO A 26 27.35 -6.21 29.20
C PRO A 26 26.45 -7.47 29.28
N GLU A 27 26.16 -7.97 30.48
CA GLU A 27 25.53 -9.27 30.72
C GLU A 27 23.99 -9.25 30.76
N GLY A 28 23.35 -8.09 30.52
CA GLY A 28 21.90 -7.90 30.66
C GLY A 28 20.98 -8.61 29.65
N PHE A 29 21.50 -9.42 28.72
CA PHE A 29 20.69 -10.28 27.84
C PHE A 29 21.07 -11.75 28.08
N SER A 30 20.86 -12.19 29.32
CA SER A 30 20.91 -13.60 29.68
C SER A 30 19.86 -14.38 28.87
N THR A 31 20.28 -15.42 28.17
CA THR A 31 19.39 -16.40 27.52
C THR A 31 18.67 -17.32 28.52
N ASP A 32 18.87 -17.13 29.83
CA ASP A 32 18.42 -18.03 30.90
C ASP A 32 17.32 -17.42 31.79
N THR A 33 16.57 -16.43 31.29
CA THR A 33 15.43 -15.83 32.00
C THR A 33 14.15 -16.67 31.86
N THR A 34 14.08 -17.80 32.57
CA THR A 34 12.80 -18.48 32.86
C THR A 34 12.02 -17.84 34.02
N GLN A 35 12.62 -16.90 34.78
CA GLN A 35 12.02 -16.37 36.02
C GLN A 35 11.54 -14.91 36.00
N GLY A 36 11.63 -14.22 34.87
CA GLY A 36 11.03 -12.91 34.70
C GLY A 36 10.44 -12.80 33.31
N LEU A 37 9.33 -13.50 33.06
CA LEU A 37 8.60 -13.32 31.80
C LEU A 37 8.08 -11.87 31.79
N LEU A 38 8.88 -10.97 31.23
CA LEU A 38 8.44 -9.60 31.04
C LEU A 38 7.14 -9.65 30.25
N ASP A 39 6.13 -9.10 30.88
CA ASP A 39 4.78 -9.09 30.37
C ASP A 39 4.72 -8.14 29.18
N LEU A 40 5.02 -8.66 27.99
CA LEU A 40 4.88 -7.92 26.76
C LEU A 40 3.48 -7.32 26.71
N LYS A 41 3.37 -6.05 26.32
CA LYS A 41 2.08 -5.43 26.05
C LYS A 41 1.80 -5.39 24.56
N GLY A 42 0.59 -5.78 24.19
CA GLY A 42 0.05 -5.64 22.85
C GLY A 42 -1.25 -4.85 22.88
N VAL A 43 -1.55 -4.14 21.81
CA VAL A 43 -2.85 -3.49 21.59
C VAL A 43 -3.59 -4.22 20.47
N ALA A 44 -4.91 -4.35 20.57
CA ALA A 44 -5.69 -4.89 19.46
C ALA A 44 -5.69 -3.89 18.29
N ALA A 45 -5.58 -4.38 17.06
CA ALA A 45 -5.59 -3.54 15.86
C ALA A 45 -6.82 -2.62 15.78
N CYS A 46 -7.99 -3.11 16.21
CA CYS A 46 -9.22 -2.31 16.27
C CYS A 46 -9.13 -1.15 17.30
N ASP A 47 -8.55 -1.39 18.49
CA ASP A 47 -8.34 -0.36 19.50
C ASP A 47 -7.32 0.68 19.02
N LEU A 48 -6.29 0.24 18.32
CA LEU A 48 -5.31 1.12 17.68
C LEU A 48 -5.97 2.03 16.64
N ALA A 49 -6.79 1.49 15.72
CA ALA A 49 -7.53 2.30 14.75
C ALA A 49 -8.51 3.28 15.40
N ARG A 50 -9.14 2.92 16.51
CA ARG A 50 -10.12 3.77 17.18
C ARG A 50 -9.49 4.98 17.87
N HIS A 51 -8.30 4.83 18.44
CA HIS A 51 -7.72 5.83 19.34
C HIS A 51 -6.49 6.56 18.78
N TRP A 52 -5.85 6.05 17.72
CA TRP A 52 -4.72 6.75 17.10
C TRP A 52 -5.06 8.12 16.51
N PRO A 53 -6.09 8.29 15.65
CA PRO A 53 -6.27 9.52 14.88
C PRO A 53 -6.74 10.71 15.72
N LEU A 54 -7.12 10.46 16.98
CA LEU A 54 -7.72 11.46 17.85
C LEU A 54 -6.62 12.16 18.66
N LYS A 55 -5.94 13.13 18.03
CA LYS A 55 -5.60 14.37 18.74
C LYS A 55 -6.71 15.39 18.42
N PRO A 56 -7.89 15.30 19.05
CA PRO A 56 -8.89 16.34 18.86
C PRO A 56 -8.24 17.67 19.25
N HIS A 57 -8.29 18.65 18.33
CA HIS A 57 -7.75 19.99 18.58
C HIS A 57 -8.20 20.48 19.97
N GLY A 58 -7.25 20.62 20.90
CA GLY A 58 -7.47 21.17 22.23
C GLY A 58 -7.62 20.20 23.41
N ARG A 59 -7.69 18.87 23.21
CA ARG A 59 -7.48 17.91 24.32
C ARG A 59 -6.26 17.07 24.05
N GLU A 60 -5.22 17.27 24.84
CA GLU A 60 -4.13 16.31 24.93
C GLU A 60 -4.73 14.99 25.43
N VAL A 61 -4.85 14.00 24.55
CA VAL A 61 -5.06 12.63 25.00
C VAL A 61 -3.85 12.28 25.85
N HIS A 62 -4.07 12.05 27.14
CA HIS A 62 -3.01 11.64 28.03
C HIS A 62 -2.40 10.35 27.47
N LYS A 63 -1.08 10.35 27.24
CA LYS A 63 -0.43 9.20 26.61
C LYS A 63 -0.57 7.94 27.49
N ASN A 64 -0.70 8.12 28.80
CA ASN A 64 -1.11 7.07 29.71
C ASN A 64 -2.42 6.36 29.32
N ASP A 65 -3.42 7.05 28.79
CA ASP A 65 -4.67 6.42 28.36
C ASP A 65 -4.44 5.45 27.19
N LEU A 66 -3.51 5.78 26.28
CA LEU A 66 -3.11 4.88 25.20
C LEU A 66 -2.39 3.65 25.75
N PHE A 67 -1.52 3.83 26.75
CA PHE A 67 -0.82 2.75 27.41
C PHE A 67 -1.75 1.80 28.17
N LEU A 68 -2.82 2.32 28.79
CA LEU A 68 -3.81 1.52 29.51
C LEU A 68 -4.64 0.63 28.58
N ARG A 69 -4.69 0.93 27.28
CA ARG A 69 -5.36 0.10 26.27
C ARG A 69 -4.54 -1.11 25.83
N SER A 70 -3.23 -1.11 26.06
CA SER A 70 -2.43 -2.30 25.81
C SER A 70 -2.57 -3.30 26.96
N ARG A 71 -2.64 -4.57 26.60
CA ARG A 71 -2.80 -5.71 27.52
C ARG A 71 -1.61 -6.63 27.46
N ARG A 72 -1.36 -7.35 28.54
CA ARG A 72 -0.29 -8.35 28.62
C ARG A 72 -0.57 -9.48 27.63
N VAL A 73 0.43 -9.87 26.85
CA VAL A 73 0.35 -10.91 25.83
C VAL A 73 1.59 -11.79 25.87
N LYS A 74 1.44 -13.08 25.58
CA LYS A 74 2.58 -14.00 25.48
C LYS A 74 3.32 -13.86 24.15
N ARG A 75 2.60 -13.49 23.09
CA ARG A 75 3.05 -13.39 21.70
C ARG A 75 2.30 -12.25 21.01
N LEU A 76 2.93 -11.68 19.98
CA LEU A 76 2.34 -10.67 19.12
C LEU A 76 2.12 -11.23 17.72
N ASP A 77 1.03 -10.84 17.10
CA ASP A 77 0.76 -11.17 15.71
C ASP A 77 1.61 -10.29 14.79
N MET A 78 1.77 -9.01 15.13
CA MET A 78 2.58 -8.08 14.34
C MET A 78 3.35 -7.09 15.19
N PHE A 79 4.55 -6.73 14.74
CA PHE A 79 5.28 -5.55 15.19
C PHE A 79 5.16 -4.46 14.13
N ILE A 80 4.67 -3.27 14.49
CA ILE A 80 4.56 -2.16 13.54
C ILE A 80 5.77 -1.23 13.73
N SER A 81 6.74 -1.33 12.82
CA SER A 81 7.89 -0.42 12.77
C SER A 81 7.58 0.78 11.89
N HIS A 82 8.00 1.97 12.32
CA HIS A 82 7.69 3.20 11.60
C HIS A 82 8.62 4.35 11.98
N SER A 83 8.73 5.35 11.10
CA SER A 83 9.47 6.58 11.35
C SER A 83 8.66 7.55 12.23
N TRP A 84 9.24 8.07 13.31
CA TRP A 84 8.54 9.01 14.19
C TRP A 84 8.24 10.37 13.54
N SER A 85 9.08 10.85 12.62
CA SER A 85 8.84 12.12 11.88
C SER A 85 7.69 12.02 10.90
N ALA A 86 7.37 10.81 10.42
CA ALA A 86 6.31 10.66 9.44
C ALA A 86 5.00 11.18 10.01
N ALA A 87 4.24 11.90 9.19
CA ALA A 87 3.05 12.57 9.65
C ALA A 87 2.03 11.55 10.22
N PRO A 88 1.42 11.80 11.39
CA PRO A 88 0.51 10.85 12.03
C PRO A 88 -0.65 10.40 11.13
N TYR A 89 -1.20 11.30 10.31
CA TYR A 89 -2.31 10.99 9.41
C TYR A 89 -1.91 9.99 8.32
N LEU A 90 -0.64 9.96 7.90
CA LEU A 90 -0.14 8.99 6.92
C LEU A 90 -0.08 7.60 7.53
N LYS A 91 0.45 7.49 8.75
CA LYS A 91 0.52 6.23 9.50
C LYS A 91 -0.88 5.68 9.72
N TYR A 92 -1.80 6.54 10.16
CA TYR A 92 -3.19 6.18 10.37
C TYR A 92 -3.90 5.79 9.07
N GLY A 93 -3.71 6.54 7.99
CA GLY A 93 -4.29 6.22 6.68
C GLY A 93 -3.76 4.89 6.14
N CYS A 94 -2.46 4.61 6.34
CA CYS A 94 -1.82 3.35 5.97
C CYS A 94 -2.39 2.17 6.76
N PHE A 95 -2.51 2.35 8.07
CA PHE A 95 -3.15 1.40 8.97
C PHE A 95 -4.61 1.14 8.57
N SER A 96 -5.39 2.20 8.34
CA SER A 96 -6.81 2.11 7.98
C SER A 96 -6.99 1.45 6.60
N LEU A 97 -6.13 1.75 5.64
CA LEU A 97 -6.16 1.08 4.35
C LEU A 97 -5.91 -0.42 4.48
N ARG A 98 -4.99 -0.82 5.36
CA ARG A 98 -4.69 -2.23 5.62
C ARG A 98 -5.85 -2.96 6.32
N TYR A 99 -6.36 -2.41 7.41
CA TYR A 99 -7.26 -3.14 8.32
C TYR A 99 -8.75 -2.83 8.13
N ASN A 100 -9.08 -1.66 7.58
CA ASN A 100 -10.46 -1.20 7.45
C ASN A 100 -10.94 -1.15 6.00
N SER A 101 -10.10 -1.51 5.01
CA SER A 101 -10.47 -1.42 3.59
C SER A 101 -11.73 -2.22 3.28
N VAL A 102 -11.79 -3.50 3.67
CA VAL A 102 -12.94 -4.36 3.36
C VAL A 102 -14.25 -3.78 3.90
N GLN A 103 -14.24 -3.32 5.15
CA GLN A 103 -15.40 -2.71 5.81
C GLN A 103 -15.78 -1.40 5.12
N ALA A 104 -14.79 -0.56 4.80
CA ALA A 104 -15.02 0.71 4.12
C ALA A 104 -15.64 0.51 2.73
N PHE A 105 -15.17 -0.49 1.97
CA PHE A 105 -15.76 -0.85 0.67
C PHE A 105 -17.15 -1.44 0.79
N THR A 106 -17.37 -2.29 1.79
CA THR A 106 -18.69 -2.87 2.03
C THR A 106 -19.69 -1.76 2.34
N LEU A 107 -19.33 -0.82 3.22
CA LEU A 107 -20.20 0.32 3.56
C LEU A 107 -20.45 1.21 2.34
N ALA A 108 -19.41 1.56 1.58
CA ALA A 108 -19.54 2.37 0.37
C ALA A 108 -20.41 1.69 -0.69
N GLY A 109 -20.24 0.38 -0.90
CA GLY A 109 -21.01 -0.41 -1.85
C GLY A 109 -22.49 -0.53 -1.47
N LEU A 110 -22.78 -0.81 -0.19
CA LEU A 110 -24.16 -0.84 0.32
C LEU A 110 -24.84 0.52 0.20
N CYS A 111 -24.09 1.59 0.48
CA CYS A 111 -24.58 2.97 0.37
C CYS A 111 -24.91 3.33 -1.08
N GLY A 112 -23.99 3.04 -2.02
CA GLY A 112 -24.21 3.25 -3.46
C GLY A 112 -25.37 2.42 -4.01
N TRP A 113 -25.50 1.16 -3.58
CA TRP A 113 -26.62 0.30 -3.95
C TRP A 113 -27.96 0.85 -3.43
N ALA A 114 -28.03 1.25 -2.17
CA ALA A 114 -29.23 1.85 -1.60
C ALA A 114 -29.64 3.12 -2.35
N MET A 115 -28.70 4.04 -2.60
CA MET A 115 -29.00 5.28 -3.33
C MET A 115 -29.45 5.03 -4.78
N THR A 116 -28.92 3.97 -5.41
CA THR A 116 -29.38 3.52 -6.74
C THR A 116 -30.83 3.05 -6.71
N LEU A 117 -31.25 2.33 -5.66
CA LEU A 117 -32.64 1.89 -5.51
C LEU A 117 -33.62 3.06 -5.32
N TYR A 118 -33.15 4.19 -4.80
CA TYR A 118 -33.92 5.43 -4.65
C TYR A 118 -33.84 6.35 -5.88
N GLU A 119 -33.24 5.88 -6.98
CA GLU A 119 -33.12 6.63 -8.24
C GLU A 119 -32.48 8.03 -8.05
N LEU A 120 -31.55 8.16 -7.08
CA LEU A 120 -30.88 9.42 -6.85
C LEU A 120 -30.02 9.82 -8.06
N PRO A 121 -29.83 11.13 -8.32
CA PRO A 121 -28.94 11.57 -9.38
C PRO A 121 -27.53 11.01 -9.22
N VAL A 122 -26.90 10.62 -10.33
CA VAL A 122 -25.54 10.05 -10.36
C VAL A 122 -24.53 10.83 -9.50
N PRO A 123 -24.47 12.18 -9.55
CA PRO A 123 -23.54 12.94 -8.69
C PRO A 123 -23.78 12.73 -7.19
N VAL A 124 -25.04 12.60 -6.77
CA VAL A 124 -25.42 12.36 -5.37
C VAL A 124 -24.97 10.97 -4.92
N ILE A 125 -25.15 9.96 -5.77
CA ILE A 125 -24.70 8.59 -5.49
C ILE A 125 -23.18 8.55 -5.27
N PHE A 126 -22.42 9.23 -6.15
CA PHE A 126 -20.97 9.30 -6.00
C PHE A 126 -20.55 9.96 -4.69
N VAL A 127 -21.04 11.17 -4.40
CA VAL A 127 -20.73 11.88 -3.15
C VAL A 127 -21.08 11.01 -1.94
N GLY A 128 -22.24 10.36 -1.97
CA GLY A 128 -22.69 9.46 -0.93
C GLY A 128 -21.78 8.24 -0.72
N MET A 129 -21.35 7.59 -1.79
CA MET A 129 -20.38 6.48 -1.73
C MET A 129 -19.04 6.93 -1.12
N TRP A 130 -18.58 8.15 -1.39
CA TRP A 130 -17.37 8.70 -0.78
C TRP A 130 -17.52 8.97 0.69
N LEU A 131 -18.61 9.62 1.09
CA LEU A 131 -18.89 9.85 2.50
C LEU A 131 -18.94 8.51 3.23
N ALA A 132 -19.55 7.49 2.64
CA ALA A 132 -19.57 6.13 3.18
C ALA A 132 -18.17 5.48 3.22
N LEU A 133 -17.33 5.66 2.18
CA LEU A 133 -15.97 5.13 2.14
C LEU A 133 -15.07 5.80 3.19
N PHE A 134 -15.05 7.13 3.24
CA PHE A 134 -14.30 7.90 4.23
C PHE A 134 -14.80 7.61 5.65
N SER A 135 -16.12 7.56 5.84
CA SER A 135 -16.71 7.13 7.11
C SER A 135 -16.30 5.71 7.44
N GLY A 136 -16.21 4.80 6.47
CA GLY A 136 -15.74 3.44 6.67
C GLY A 136 -14.27 3.36 7.09
N TYR A 137 -13.40 4.23 6.56
CA TYR A 137 -12.01 4.30 7.01
C TYR A 137 -11.88 4.91 8.41
N LEU A 138 -12.59 6.00 8.69
CA LEU A 138 -12.56 6.71 9.97
C LEU A 138 -13.24 5.92 11.09
N LEU A 139 -14.46 5.44 10.83
CA LEU A 139 -15.24 4.60 11.73
C LEU A 139 -14.81 3.14 11.69
N GLY A 140 -13.88 2.79 10.81
CA GLY A 140 -13.34 1.45 10.69
C GLY A 140 -12.83 0.93 12.01
N GLY A 141 -12.24 1.75 12.89
CA GLY A 141 -11.88 1.32 14.26
C GLY A 141 -13.05 0.86 15.15
N PHE A 142 -14.27 1.29 14.85
CA PHE A 142 -15.50 0.83 15.52
C PHE A 142 -16.07 -0.43 14.85
N LEU A 143 -15.90 -0.55 13.54
CA LEU A 143 -16.37 -1.69 12.74
C LEU A 143 -15.33 -2.82 12.62
N CYS A 144 -14.08 -2.55 13.01
CA CYS A 144 -12.96 -3.47 12.89
C CYS A 144 -13.10 -4.55 13.96
N TRP A 145 -13.39 -5.76 13.50
CA TRP A 145 -13.40 -6.96 14.34
C TRP A 145 -12.04 -7.64 14.39
N ASP A 146 -11.00 -7.04 13.82
CA ASP A 146 -9.67 -7.61 13.82
C ASP A 146 -9.10 -7.61 15.26
N ARG A 147 -8.94 -8.82 15.79
CA ARG A 147 -8.38 -9.08 17.12
C ARG A 147 -6.87 -9.25 17.10
N THR A 148 -6.21 -9.00 15.96
CA THR A 148 -4.75 -9.00 15.83
C THR A 148 -4.14 -8.18 16.96
N MET A 149 -3.26 -8.81 17.73
CA MET A 149 -2.45 -8.16 18.74
C MET A 149 -1.19 -7.60 18.10
N VAL A 150 -1.07 -6.28 18.11
CA VAL A 150 0.07 -5.57 17.53
C VAL A 150 0.90 -4.89 18.61
N PHE A 151 2.21 -4.84 18.39
CA PHE A 151 3.05 -3.88 19.07
C PHE A 151 3.02 -2.56 18.32
N PHE A 152 2.69 -1.52 19.05
CA PHE A 152 2.81 -0.15 18.61
C PHE A 152 3.34 0.69 19.78
N ASP A 153 4.52 1.27 19.62
CA ASP A 153 5.30 1.90 20.69
C ASP A 153 4.50 2.87 21.57
N GLN A 154 3.67 3.74 20.98
CA GLN A 154 2.85 4.72 21.72
C GLN A 154 1.80 4.07 22.64
N PHE A 155 1.40 2.83 22.38
CA PHE A 155 0.41 2.09 23.17
C PHE A 155 1.08 1.05 24.07
N CYS A 156 2.20 0.48 23.64
CA CYS A 156 2.84 -0.63 24.35
C CYS A 156 3.95 -0.19 25.30
N ILE A 157 4.51 1.02 25.12
CA ILE A 157 5.52 1.61 26.00
C ILE A 157 4.89 2.79 26.75
N HIS A 158 5.13 2.86 28.06
CA HIS A 158 4.67 3.96 28.89
C HIS A 158 5.34 5.25 28.43
N GLN A 159 4.57 6.27 28.05
CA GLN A 159 5.14 7.49 27.44
C GLN A 159 5.39 8.63 28.43
N ASP A 160 4.74 8.61 29.60
CA ASP A 160 4.80 9.70 30.58
C ASP A 160 5.74 9.44 31.78
N ASP A 161 6.16 8.19 31.99
CA ASP A 161 7.05 7.75 33.09
C ASP A 161 8.38 7.33 32.45
N GLU A 162 9.41 8.16 32.60
CA GLU A 162 10.70 7.96 31.95
C GLU A 162 11.39 6.65 32.37
N ALA A 163 11.20 6.18 33.60
CA ALA A 163 11.78 4.91 34.05
C ALA A 163 11.13 3.73 33.33
N LYS A 164 9.79 3.69 33.29
CA LYS A 164 9.04 2.64 32.56
C LYS A 164 9.19 2.73 31.05
N LYS A 165 9.36 3.95 30.53
CA LYS A 165 9.66 4.19 29.11
C LYS A 165 10.99 3.58 28.73
N LEU A 166 12.04 3.87 29.51
CA LEU A 166 13.38 3.33 29.31
C LEU A 166 13.38 1.80 29.44
N GLU A 167 12.67 1.25 30.43
CA GLU A 167 12.45 -0.19 30.56
C GLU A 167 11.79 -0.76 29.29
N GLY A 168 10.68 -0.17 28.84
CA GLY A 168 10.00 -0.59 27.61
C GLY A 168 10.89 -0.54 26.36
N ILE A 169 11.75 0.48 26.23
CA ILE A 169 12.72 0.61 25.13
C ILE A 169 13.78 -0.50 25.19
N LYS A 170 14.30 -0.81 26.39
CA LYS A 170 15.26 -1.90 26.59
C LYS A 170 14.71 -3.26 26.14
N HIS A 171 13.39 -3.44 26.23
CA HIS A 171 12.69 -4.67 25.84
C HIS A 171 12.15 -4.71 24.41
N ILE A 172 12.45 -3.72 23.54
CA ILE A 172 12.05 -3.74 22.12
C ILE A 172 12.55 -5.00 21.40
N GLY A 173 13.75 -5.48 21.75
CA GLY A 173 14.26 -6.76 21.26
C GLY A 173 13.27 -7.90 21.53
N ASP A 174 12.79 -8.04 22.76
CA ASP A 174 11.87 -9.11 23.16
C ASP A 174 10.53 -9.05 22.42
N TYR A 175 10.03 -7.82 22.19
CA TYR A 175 8.84 -7.60 21.36
C TYR A 175 9.04 -8.16 19.95
N LEU A 176 10.16 -7.85 19.30
CA LEU A 176 10.48 -8.33 17.96
C LEU A 176 10.64 -9.85 17.93
N GLN A 177 11.36 -10.42 18.91
CA GLN A 177 11.57 -11.86 18.99
C GLN A 177 10.25 -12.63 19.13
N ARG A 178 9.27 -12.07 19.84
CA ARG A 178 7.95 -12.69 20.06
C ARG A 178 6.87 -12.23 19.08
N SER A 179 7.23 -11.47 18.04
CA SER A 179 6.30 -11.07 16.98
C SER A 179 6.34 -12.04 15.79
N GLN A 180 5.18 -12.41 15.27
CA GLN A 180 5.08 -13.31 14.11
C GLN A 180 5.46 -12.63 12.80
N LYS A 181 5.17 -11.33 12.69
CA LYS A 181 5.35 -10.52 11.48
C LYS A 181 5.92 -9.15 11.85
N LEU A 182 6.78 -8.60 11.00
CA LEU A 182 7.20 -7.20 11.05
C LEU A 182 6.51 -6.43 9.93
N VAL A 183 5.72 -5.42 10.28
CA VAL A 183 5.07 -4.51 9.33
C VAL A 183 5.78 -3.18 9.37
N ILE A 184 6.38 -2.78 8.26
CA ILE A 184 7.15 -1.55 8.12
C ILE A 184 6.29 -0.49 7.44
N PHE A 185 5.93 0.56 8.17
CA PHE A 185 5.33 1.77 7.60
C PHE A 185 6.44 2.65 7.01
N TRP A 186 6.79 2.32 5.77
CA TRP A 186 7.94 2.90 5.10
C TRP A 186 7.70 4.34 4.68
N SER A 187 8.63 5.20 5.08
CA SER A 187 8.70 6.61 4.73
C SER A 187 10.06 6.90 4.12
N ALA A 188 10.15 8.04 3.44
CA ALA A 188 11.37 8.47 2.77
C ALA A 188 12.59 8.63 3.71
N ASP A 189 12.38 8.76 5.02
CA ASP A 189 13.42 8.87 6.03
C ASP A 189 13.54 7.62 6.93
N TYR A 190 12.77 6.55 6.66
CA TYR A 190 12.83 5.31 7.44
C TYR A 190 14.24 4.71 7.43
N ASN A 191 14.86 4.67 6.25
CA ASN A 191 16.21 4.15 6.05
C ASN A 191 17.30 5.06 6.62
N GLU A 192 16.96 6.26 7.07
CA GLU A 192 17.91 7.19 7.69
C GLU A 192 17.94 7.03 9.21
N ARG A 193 17.09 6.19 9.81
CA ARG A 193 16.90 6.11 11.27
C ARG A 193 17.51 4.85 11.86
N LEU A 194 18.46 5.02 12.77
CA LEU A 194 19.18 3.92 13.40
C LEU A 194 18.25 2.93 14.12
N TRP A 195 17.28 3.43 14.89
CA TRP A 195 16.30 2.60 15.59
C TRP A 195 15.42 1.74 14.66
N CYS A 196 14.92 2.31 13.55
CA CYS A 196 14.09 1.57 12.59
C CYS A 196 14.88 0.42 11.92
N ILE A 197 16.17 0.66 11.67
CA ILE A 197 17.08 -0.33 11.10
C ILE A 197 17.48 -1.38 12.13
N PHE A 198 17.68 -0.98 13.38
CA PHE A 198 17.89 -1.89 14.50
C PHE A 198 16.71 -2.84 14.69
N GLU A 199 15.47 -2.35 14.66
CA GLU A 199 14.26 -3.18 14.75
C GLU A 199 14.22 -4.24 13.65
N LEU A 200 14.54 -3.84 12.42
CA LEU A 200 14.66 -4.75 11.29
C LEU A 200 15.77 -5.80 11.53
N ALA A 201 16.94 -5.37 11.98
CA ALA A 201 18.07 -6.25 12.29
C ALA A 201 17.70 -7.31 13.35
N CYS A 202 17.15 -6.86 14.48
CA CYS A 202 16.72 -7.74 15.55
C CYS A 202 15.65 -8.75 15.08
N PHE A 203 14.69 -8.31 14.26
CA PHE A 203 13.66 -9.21 13.73
C PHE A 203 14.26 -10.30 12.83
N LEU A 204 15.15 -9.92 11.90
CA LEU A 204 15.76 -10.87 10.96
C LEU A 204 16.65 -11.91 11.63
N ARG A 205 17.29 -11.54 12.73
CA ARG A 205 18.20 -12.45 13.42
C ARG A 205 17.48 -13.65 14.04
N THR A 206 16.21 -13.48 14.40
CA THR A 206 15.45 -14.53 15.10
C THR A 206 15.06 -15.70 14.24
N ASP A 207 14.69 -15.48 12.97
CA ASP A 207 14.31 -16.54 12.04
C ASP A 207 14.22 -15.97 10.62
N SER A 208 14.97 -16.54 9.68
CA SER A 208 15.03 -16.11 8.28
C SER A 208 13.74 -16.39 7.50
N SER A 209 12.83 -17.18 8.05
CA SER A 209 11.51 -17.48 7.46
C SER A 209 10.41 -16.49 7.86
N ARG A 210 10.70 -15.53 8.76
CA ARG A 210 9.70 -14.60 9.26
C ARG A 210 9.24 -13.60 8.20
N ASN A 211 7.95 -13.29 8.26
CA ASN A 211 7.28 -12.44 7.30
C ASN A 211 7.56 -10.96 7.62
N VAL A 212 8.26 -10.28 6.72
CA VAL A 212 8.42 -8.81 6.75
C VAL A 212 7.55 -8.22 5.65
N GLU A 213 6.75 -7.22 5.98
CA GLU A 213 5.79 -6.62 5.07
C GLU A 213 5.98 -5.10 5.02
N ILE A 214 6.22 -4.55 3.84
CA ILE A 214 6.43 -3.10 3.66
C ILE A 214 5.14 -2.43 3.18
N TRP A 215 4.75 -1.36 3.87
CA TRP A 215 3.63 -0.50 3.55
C TRP A 215 4.09 0.95 3.36
N PRO A 216 4.13 1.47 2.13
CA PRO A 216 4.65 2.80 1.85
C PRO A 216 3.66 3.87 2.32
N LEU A 217 4.11 4.87 3.07
CA LEU A 217 3.22 5.94 3.56
C LEU A 217 2.76 6.90 2.46
N LEU A 218 3.63 7.20 1.49
CA LEU A 218 3.31 8.10 0.37
C LEU A 218 2.17 7.60 -0.51
N ILE A 219 1.88 6.29 -0.48
CA ILE A 219 0.78 5.75 -1.27
C ILE A 219 -0.56 6.35 -0.83
N ILE A 220 -0.72 6.71 0.44
CA ILE A 220 -1.99 7.23 0.95
C ILE A 220 -2.29 8.58 0.32
N GLU A 221 -1.33 9.51 0.32
CA GLU A 221 -1.49 10.82 -0.33
C GLU A 221 -1.78 10.68 -1.82
N ASN A 222 -0.98 9.85 -2.48
CA ASN A 222 -1.07 9.67 -3.91
C ASN A 222 -2.39 9.02 -4.31
N ARG A 223 -2.89 8.07 -3.52
CA ARG A 223 -4.18 7.44 -3.75
C ARG A 223 -5.34 8.37 -3.51
N VAL A 224 -5.32 9.16 -2.43
CA VAL A 224 -6.33 10.20 -2.22
C VAL A 224 -6.36 11.17 -3.40
N ARG A 225 -5.20 11.61 -3.91
CA ARG A 225 -5.12 12.47 -5.10
C ARG A 225 -5.69 11.81 -6.36
N ILE A 226 -5.29 10.58 -6.66
CA ILE A 226 -5.79 9.80 -7.81
C ILE A 226 -7.30 9.64 -7.72
N MET A 227 -7.79 9.25 -6.55
CA MET A 227 -9.21 9.09 -6.25
C MET A 227 -9.96 10.40 -6.48
N SER A 228 -9.51 11.52 -5.91
CA SER A 228 -10.12 12.83 -6.12
C SER A 228 -10.11 13.27 -7.58
N PHE A 229 -9.02 12.99 -8.32
CA PHE A 229 -8.92 13.30 -9.75
C PHE A 229 -9.92 12.48 -10.58
N GLN A 230 -10.04 11.17 -10.32
CA GLN A 230 -11.05 10.31 -10.93
C GLN A 230 -12.47 10.83 -10.67
N GLN A 231 -12.75 11.34 -9.46
CA GLN A 231 -14.07 11.89 -9.16
C GLN A 231 -14.36 13.19 -9.88
N LEU A 232 -13.39 14.11 -9.91
CA LEU A 232 -13.55 15.36 -10.63
C LEU A 232 -13.87 15.07 -12.11
N TYR A 233 -13.18 14.10 -12.70
CA TYR A 233 -13.46 13.64 -14.05
C TYR A 233 -14.90 13.13 -14.21
N TRP A 234 -15.35 12.20 -13.35
CA TRP A 234 -16.71 11.66 -13.44
C TRP A 234 -17.78 12.73 -13.24
N ALA A 235 -17.60 13.63 -12.27
CA ALA A 235 -18.53 14.73 -12.03
C ALA A 235 -18.61 15.66 -13.24
N LEU A 236 -17.46 16.05 -13.81
CA LEU A 236 -17.41 16.87 -15.02
C LEU A 236 -18.03 16.13 -16.21
N ARG A 237 -17.74 14.83 -16.38
CA ARG A 237 -18.28 14.00 -17.45
C ARG A 237 -19.80 13.96 -17.41
N THR A 238 -20.40 13.79 -16.22
CA THR A 238 -21.86 13.81 -16.03
C THR A 238 -22.45 15.20 -16.22
N ALA A 239 -21.78 16.26 -15.76
CA ALA A 239 -22.25 17.63 -15.93
C ALA A 239 -22.22 18.10 -17.39
N LEU A 240 -21.26 17.58 -18.18
CA LEU A 240 -21.05 17.92 -19.59
C LEU A 240 -21.78 16.99 -20.56
N ASP A 241 -22.52 15.98 -20.09
CA ASP A 241 -23.20 14.97 -20.92
C ASP A 241 -24.39 15.52 -21.76
N GLY A 242 -24.37 16.83 -22.03
CA GLY A 242 -25.35 17.54 -22.85
C GLY A 242 -25.08 17.50 -24.36
N ASP A 243 -23.85 17.72 -24.86
CA ASP A 243 -23.65 17.99 -26.31
C ASP A 243 -22.21 17.79 -26.83
N VAL A 244 -21.35 17.01 -26.15
CA VAL A 244 -19.93 16.93 -26.55
C VAL A 244 -19.73 15.99 -27.76
N PHE A 245 -19.21 16.56 -28.85
CA PHE A 245 -18.98 15.95 -30.18
C PHE A 245 -18.03 14.74 -30.22
N LEU A 246 -17.29 14.48 -29.13
CA LEU A 246 -16.39 13.32 -29.04
C LEU A 246 -17.14 12.11 -28.47
N PRO A 247 -16.93 10.90 -29.03
CA PRO A 247 -17.49 9.69 -28.45
C PRO A 247 -17.02 9.54 -27.00
N GLY A 248 -17.93 9.60 -26.03
CA GLY A 248 -17.59 9.63 -24.60
C GLY A 248 -16.64 8.50 -24.17
N TRP A 249 -16.72 7.34 -24.82
CA TRP A 249 -15.84 6.20 -24.57
C TRP A 249 -14.36 6.49 -24.84
N LEU A 250 -14.03 7.37 -25.80
CA LEU A 250 -12.65 7.72 -26.11
C LEU A 250 -12.05 8.58 -24.99
N ILE A 251 -12.84 9.50 -24.44
CA ILE A 251 -12.44 10.32 -23.29
C ILE A 251 -12.22 9.42 -22.07
N ASP A 252 -13.14 8.48 -21.81
CA ASP A 252 -13.02 7.52 -20.70
C ASP A 252 -11.77 6.65 -20.83
N LEU A 253 -11.44 6.20 -22.05
CA LEU A 253 -10.24 5.42 -22.33
C LEU A 253 -8.96 6.24 -22.08
N VAL A 254 -8.87 7.44 -22.65
CA VAL A 254 -7.70 8.32 -22.48
C VAL A 254 -7.51 8.65 -21.00
N PHE A 255 -8.59 9.01 -20.30
CA PHE A 255 -8.55 9.30 -18.88
C PHE A 255 -8.08 8.10 -18.04
N SER A 256 -8.57 6.90 -18.36
CA SER A 256 -8.15 5.65 -17.70
C SER A 256 -6.67 5.35 -17.95
N LEU A 257 -6.18 5.56 -19.17
CA LEU A 257 -4.76 5.38 -19.51
C LEU A 257 -3.88 6.41 -18.79
N CYS A 258 -4.28 7.69 -18.77
CA CYS A 258 -3.55 8.75 -18.07
C CYS A 258 -3.51 8.50 -16.56
N THR A 259 -4.65 8.15 -15.96
CA THR A 259 -4.72 7.80 -14.54
C THR A 259 -3.85 6.59 -14.24
N GLY A 260 -3.90 5.58 -15.11
CA GLY A 260 -3.08 4.40 -14.99
C GLY A 260 -1.57 4.66 -15.07
N TYR A 261 -1.15 5.47 -16.05
CA TYR A 261 0.22 5.92 -16.17
C TYR A 261 0.66 6.71 -14.92
N PHE A 262 -0.19 7.62 -14.44
CA PHE A 262 0.08 8.42 -13.25
C PHE A 262 0.22 7.55 -11.99
N CYS A 263 -0.64 6.54 -11.81
CA CYS A 263 -0.50 5.53 -10.75
C CYS A 263 0.85 4.83 -10.81
N LEU A 264 1.25 4.35 -11.99
CA LEU A 264 2.53 3.64 -12.17
C LEU A 264 3.73 4.56 -11.93
N TYR A 265 3.68 5.79 -12.45
CA TYR A 265 4.74 6.78 -12.27
C TYR A 265 4.92 7.13 -10.79
N ILE A 266 3.81 7.42 -10.11
CA ILE A 266 3.83 7.80 -8.70
C ILE A 266 4.25 6.63 -7.82
N ASP A 267 3.80 5.41 -8.09
CA ASP A 267 4.22 4.23 -7.31
C ASP A 267 5.68 3.84 -7.59
N GLY A 268 6.15 4.11 -8.82
CA GLY A 268 7.52 3.83 -9.25
C GLY A 268 8.56 4.70 -8.54
N LYS A 269 8.27 5.98 -8.31
CA LYS A 269 9.26 6.91 -7.72
C LYS A 269 9.69 6.54 -6.29
N PRO A 270 8.78 6.24 -5.32
CA PRO A 270 9.15 5.75 -4.01
C PRO A 270 9.92 4.43 -4.06
N ARG A 271 9.58 3.55 -5.01
CA ARG A 271 10.30 2.28 -5.22
C ARG A 271 11.74 2.52 -5.67
N MET A 272 11.95 3.38 -6.67
CA MET A 272 13.29 3.76 -7.12
C MET A 272 14.10 4.41 -6.00
N LYS A 273 13.48 5.31 -5.23
CA LYS A 273 14.14 5.92 -4.07
C LYS A 273 14.53 4.86 -3.04
N LEU A 274 13.62 3.95 -2.67
CA LEU A 274 13.95 2.85 -1.77
C LEU A 274 15.14 2.05 -2.31
N GLN A 275 15.15 1.68 -3.58
CA GLN A 275 16.26 0.94 -4.19
C GLN A 275 17.59 1.72 -4.11
N GLN A 276 17.58 3.03 -4.36
CA GLN A 276 18.76 3.87 -4.23
C GLN A 276 19.25 3.98 -2.78
N ASP A 277 18.33 4.17 -1.83
CA ASP A 277 18.63 4.26 -0.40
C ASP A 277 19.23 2.94 0.10
N LEU A 278 18.83 1.80 -0.47
CA LEU A 278 19.37 0.48 -0.14
C LEU A 278 20.78 0.26 -0.66
N LEU A 279 21.08 0.72 -1.88
CA LEU A 279 22.43 0.64 -2.44
C LEU A 279 23.42 1.50 -1.64
N ARG A 280 22.93 2.63 -1.11
CA ARG A 280 23.71 3.59 -0.31
C ARG A 280 23.64 3.33 1.19
N PHE A 281 22.98 2.25 1.62
CA PHE A 281 22.75 1.97 3.02
C PHE A 281 24.07 1.78 3.78
N ASP A 282 24.30 2.63 4.78
CA ASP A 282 25.40 2.57 5.73
C ASP A 282 24.85 2.81 7.15
N ALA A 283 24.95 1.79 8.01
CA ALA A 283 24.47 1.83 9.39
C ALA A 283 25.16 2.93 10.22
N ARG A 284 26.41 3.27 9.91
CA ARG A 284 27.20 4.26 10.66
C ARG A 284 26.73 5.69 10.39
N ALA A 285 26.24 5.95 9.17
CA ALA A 285 25.75 7.25 8.74
C ALA A 285 24.28 7.52 9.14
N LEU A 286 23.60 6.56 9.77
CA LEU A 286 22.21 6.71 10.17
C LEU A 286 22.03 7.79 11.25
N LYS A 287 20.95 8.55 11.16
CA LYS A 287 20.52 9.50 12.17
C LYS A 287 20.05 8.74 13.41
N CYS A 288 20.57 9.14 14.56
CA CYS A 288 20.08 8.71 15.85
C CYS A 288 19.47 9.92 16.56
N TYR A 289 18.28 9.77 17.16
CA TYR A 289 17.62 10.88 17.85
C TYR A 289 18.35 11.25 19.13
N LEU A 290 18.80 10.25 19.88
CA LEU A 290 19.68 10.38 21.04
C LEU A 290 21.02 9.75 20.69
N GLU A 291 22.04 10.56 20.48
CA GLU A 291 23.35 10.06 20.04
C GLU A 291 23.97 9.07 21.05
N GLY A 292 23.58 9.15 22.33
CA GLY A 292 23.95 8.16 23.36
C GLY A 292 23.46 6.73 23.07
N ASP A 293 22.33 6.58 22.36
CA ASP A 293 21.81 5.26 21.99
C ASP A 293 22.65 4.61 20.87
N ARG A 294 23.37 5.41 20.07
CA ARG A 294 24.13 4.90 18.92
C ARG A 294 25.11 3.82 19.34
N VAL A 295 25.93 4.08 20.35
CA VAL A 295 26.97 3.13 20.79
C VAL A 295 26.33 1.81 21.20
N MET A 296 25.24 1.86 21.98
CA MET A 296 24.52 0.69 22.46
C MET A 296 23.88 -0.12 21.31
N ILE A 297 23.18 0.57 20.40
CA ILE A 297 22.55 -0.08 19.23
C ILE A 297 23.61 -0.70 18.32
N MET A 298 24.68 0.03 18.04
CA MET A 298 25.76 -0.41 17.18
C MET A 298 26.45 -1.66 17.75
N GLN A 299 26.80 -1.64 19.04
CA GLN A 299 27.33 -2.82 19.74
C GLN A 299 26.35 -4.00 19.74
N HIS A 300 25.05 -3.74 19.79
CA HIS A 300 24.05 -4.81 19.71
C HIS A 300 23.99 -5.41 18.30
N ILE A 301 24.03 -4.60 17.24
CA ILE A 301 24.08 -5.08 15.86
C ILE A 301 25.35 -5.91 15.62
N GLU A 302 26.52 -5.43 16.07
CA GLU A 302 27.78 -6.19 15.98
C GLU A 302 27.69 -7.52 16.72
N ARG A 303 27.11 -7.56 17.92
CA ARG A 303 26.89 -8.83 18.64
C ARG A 303 25.96 -9.78 17.90
N LEU A 304 24.90 -9.27 17.26
CA LEU A 304 23.94 -10.12 16.55
C LEU A 304 24.49 -10.68 15.23
N TYR A 305 25.35 -9.93 14.53
CA TYR A 305 25.81 -10.24 13.16
C TYR A 305 27.31 -10.51 13.04
N GLY A 306 28.06 -10.40 14.13
CA GLY A 306 29.53 -10.47 14.17
C GLY A 306 30.18 -9.15 13.78
N ASP A 307 29.76 -8.58 12.64
CA ASP A 307 30.22 -7.29 12.14
C ASP A 307 29.13 -6.57 11.34
N PHE A 308 29.38 -5.29 11.02
CA PHE A 308 28.46 -4.44 10.27
C PHE A 308 28.30 -4.83 8.80
N GLU A 309 29.32 -5.42 8.17
CA GLU A 309 29.27 -5.79 6.76
C GLU A 309 28.36 -7.01 6.55
N ASN A 310 28.37 -7.95 7.50
CA ASN A 310 27.46 -9.09 7.54
C ASN A 310 26.01 -8.63 7.71
N PHE A 311 25.77 -7.67 8.63
CA PHE A 311 24.45 -7.06 8.77
C PHE A 311 24.02 -6.37 7.47
N ARG A 312 24.89 -5.54 6.88
CA ARG A 312 24.62 -4.83 5.62
C ARG A 312 24.29 -5.79 4.48
N SER A 313 25.05 -6.88 4.35
CA SER A 313 24.84 -7.92 3.33
C SER A 313 23.48 -8.60 3.50
N GLN A 314 23.10 -8.94 4.74
CA GLN A 314 21.81 -9.55 5.03
C GLN A 314 20.64 -8.58 4.83
N ALA A 315 20.77 -7.35 5.32
CA ALA A 315 19.77 -6.29 5.12
C ALA A 315 19.55 -6.05 3.63
N THR A 316 20.62 -5.89 2.84
CA THR A 316 20.54 -5.71 1.39
C THR A 316 19.81 -6.86 0.70
N LYS A 317 20.13 -8.12 1.06
CA LYS A 317 19.44 -9.31 0.51
C LYS A 317 17.96 -9.31 0.86
N LEU A 318 17.62 -9.03 2.11
CA LEU A 318 16.23 -8.94 2.53
C LEU A 318 15.52 -7.84 1.76
N PHE A 319 16.08 -6.64 1.70
CA PHE A 319 15.42 -5.53 1.06
C PHE A 319 15.23 -5.76 -0.44
N ALA A 320 16.17 -6.44 -1.11
CA ALA A 320 15.98 -6.92 -2.47
C ALA A 320 14.81 -7.92 -2.56
N HIS A 321 14.68 -8.83 -1.59
CA HIS A 321 13.53 -9.73 -1.49
C HIS A 321 12.21 -8.97 -1.26
N LEU A 322 12.17 -8.02 -0.34
CA LEU A 322 11.00 -7.20 -0.05
C LEU A 322 10.61 -6.30 -1.21
N PHE A 323 11.59 -5.80 -1.95
CA PHE A 323 11.36 -5.05 -3.18
C PHE A 323 10.64 -5.92 -4.22
N ASN A 324 11.08 -7.17 -4.39
CA ASN A 324 10.41 -8.12 -5.27
C ASN A 324 8.99 -8.47 -4.79
N GLN A 325 8.76 -8.52 -3.46
CA GLN A 325 7.43 -8.74 -2.90
C GLN A 325 6.51 -7.53 -3.08
N TRP A 326 7.00 -6.30 -2.96
CA TRP A 326 6.20 -5.08 -3.13
C TRP A 326 5.47 -5.10 -4.49
N GLY A 327 6.13 -5.57 -5.55
CA GLY A 327 5.49 -5.74 -6.85
C GLY A 327 4.42 -6.84 -6.90
N ALA A 328 4.62 -7.94 -6.19
CA ALA A 328 3.77 -9.14 -6.24
C ALA A 328 2.59 -9.15 -5.25
N ASN A 329 2.59 -8.26 -4.26
CA ASN A 329 1.67 -8.36 -3.13
C ASN A 329 0.20 -8.09 -3.51
N GLU A 330 -0.71 -8.80 -2.81
CA GLU A 330 -2.18 -8.59 -2.78
C GLU A 330 -2.57 -7.11 -2.69
N TYR A 331 -1.71 -6.30 -2.10
CA TYR A 331 -1.82 -4.86 -1.97
C TYR A 331 -2.19 -4.16 -3.29
N SER A 332 -1.48 -4.47 -4.38
CA SER A 332 -1.75 -3.87 -5.70
C SER A 332 -3.11 -4.28 -6.24
N LEU A 333 -3.50 -5.54 -6.02
CA LEU A 333 -4.81 -6.06 -6.43
C LEU A 333 -5.95 -5.44 -5.62
N ARG A 334 -5.84 -5.44 -4.28
CA ARG A 334 -6.84 -4.83 -3.39
C ARG A 334 -7.08 -3.37 -3.78
N ILE A 335 -6.01 -2.62 -4.02
CA ILE A 335 -6.05 -1.21 -4.47
C ILE A 335 -6.58 -1.03 -5.89
N THR A 336 -6.24 -1.92 -6.81
CA THR A 336 -6.78 -1.86 -8.16
C THR A 336 -8.29 -2.10 -8.12
N LEU A 337 -8.74 -3.06 -7.31
CA LEU A 337 -10.16 -3.30 -7.05
C LEU A 337 -10.83 -2.09 -6.37
N VAL A 338 -10.15 -1.42 -5.44
CA VAL A 338 -10.61 -0.15 -4.82
C VAL A 338 -10.93 0.90 -5.88
N ASN A 339 -10.03 1.11 -6.84
CA ASN A 339 -10.21 2.14 -7.87
C ASN A 339 -11.21 1.71 -8.95
N ALA A 340 -11.34 0.40 -9.20
CA ALA A 340 -12.23 -0.15 -10.22
C ALA A 340 -13.70 -0.18 -9.78
N PHE A 341 -13.97 -0.46 -8.49
CA PHE A 341 -15.32 -0.76 -8.02
C PHE A 341 -16.32 0.40 -8.23
N PRO A 342 -16.01 1.66 -7.86
CA PRO A 342 -16.93 2.78 -8.12
C PRO A 342 -17.21 2.99 -9.60
N MET A 343 -16.20 2.76 -10.47
CA MET A 343 -16.36 2.87 -11.92
C MET A 343 -17.25 1.77 -12.49
N ILE A 344 -17.12 0.53 -12.01
CA ILE A 344 -18.00 -0.57 -12.39
C ILE A 344 -19.44 -0.25 -11.96
N CYS A 345 -19.66 0.20 -10.73
CA CYS A 345 -20.98 0.60 -10.23
C CYS A 345 -21.60 1.76 -11.02
N ALA A 346 -20.81 2.78 -11.36
CA ALA A 346 -21.28 3.90 -12.17
C ALA A 346 -21.69 3.49 -13.58
N THR A 347 -20.93 2.58 -14.19
CA THR A 347 -21.23 2.03 -15.52
C THR A 347 -22.50 1.16 -15.50
N MET A 348 -22.71 0.39 -14.42
CA MET A 348 -23.96 -0.35 -14.20
C MET A 348 -25.17 0.60 -14.17
N LEU A 349 -25.01 1.74 -13.53
CA LEU A 349 -26.07 2.71 -13.31
C LEU A 349 -26.44 3.45 -14.60
N THR A 350 -25.45 3.94 -15.35
CA THR A 350 -25.67 4.64 -16.63
C THR A 350 -26.22 3.71 -17.71
N GLY A 351 -25.80 2.43 -17.73
CA GLY A 351 -26.34 1.44 -18.67
C GLY A 351 -27.84 1.20 -18.50
N ARG A 352 -28.32 1.12 -17.24
CA ARG A 352 -29.74 0.92 -16.93
C ARG A 352 -30.63 2.06 -17.41
N ILE A 353 -30.14 3.30 -17.33
CA ILE A 353 -30.93 4.50 -17.67
C ILE A 353 -31.15 4.62 -19.19
N VAL A 354 -30.21 4.15 -20.02
CA VAL A 354 -30.21 4.50 -21.45
C VAL A 354 -30.59 3.35 -22.39
N THR A 355 -30.35 2.07 -22.06
CA THR A 355 -30.30 1.02 -23.12
C THR A 355 -30.88 -0.36 -22.78
N GLY A 356 -31.57 -0.53 -21.65
CA GLY A 356 -32.12 -1.83 -21.24
C GLY A 356 -31.07 -2.82 -20.71
N ILE A 357 -31.53 -3.98 -20.22
CA ILE A 357 -30.75 -4.91 -19.38
C ILE A 357 -29.55 -5.55 -20.13
N THR A 358 -29.69 -5.83 -21.42
CA THR A 358 -28.67 -6.56 -22.21
C THR A 358 -27.43 -5.72 -22.52
N VAL A 359 -27.60 -4.45 -22.89
CA VAL A 359 -26.47 -3.53 -23.15
C VAL A 359 -25.75 -3.19 -21.84
N THR A 360 -26.52 -3.06 -20.75
CA THR A 360 -25.98 -2.90 -19.39
C THR A 360 -25.10 -4.10 -19.00
N ALA A 361 -25.58 -5.33 -19.21
CA ALA A 361 -24.83 -6.54 -18.91
C ALA A 361 -23.53 -6.65 -19.72
N MET A 362 -23.55 -6.29 -21.00
CA MET A 362 -22.33 -6.26 -21.83
C MET A 362 -21.33 -5.20 -21.36
N ARG A 363 -21.78 -3.99 -21.00
CA ARG A 363 -20.90 -2.93 -20.47
C ARG A 363 -20.24 -3.36 -19.16
N ILE A 364 -20.99 -4.03 -18.28
CA ILE A 364 -20.47 -4.61 -17.04
C ILE A 364 -19.39 -5.64 -17.32
N ILE A 365 -19.67 -6.59 -18.21
CA ILE A 365 -18.70 -7.63 -18.59
C ILE A 365 -17.45 -7.00 -19.19
N LEU A 366 -17.59 -6.02 -20.09
CA LEU A 366 -16.46 -5.28 -20.67
C LEU A 366 -15.62 -4.57 -19.61
N HIS A 367 -16.25 -3.92 -18.62
CA HIS A 367 -15.52 -3.23 -17.55
C HIS A 367 -14.83 -4.21 -16.61
N ILE A 368 -15.51 -5.29 -16.19
CA ILE A 368 -14.90 -6.36 -15.41
C ILE A 368 -13.70 -6.93 -16.16
N LEU A 369 -13.85 -7.25 -17.45
CA LEU A 369 -12.76 -7.74 -18.28
C LEU A 369 -11.63 -6.70 -18.43
N PHE A 370 -11.94 -5.43 -18.65
CA PHE A 370 -10.96 -4.35 -18.75
C PHE A 370 -10.18 -4.19 -17.45
N TYR A 371 -10.83 -4.24 -16.28
CA TYR A 371 -10.16 -4.18 -14.99
C TYR A 371 -9.42 -5.47 -14.63
N CYS A 372 -9.91 -6.63 -15.06
CA CYS A 372 -9.16 -7.88 -14.97
C CYS A 372 -7.90 -7.80 -15.84
N VAL A 373 -7.98 -7.27 -17.06
CA VAL A 373 -6.82 -7.06 -17.96
C VAL A 373 -5.89 -5.98 -17.41
N TYR A 374 -6.41 -4.86 -16.93
CA TYR A 374 -5.64 -3.74 -16.39
C TYR A 374 -4.97 -4.13 -15.07
N GLY A 375 -5.70 -4.82 -14.18
CA GLY A 375 -5.15 -5.44 -12.98
C GLY A 375 -4.08 -6.46 -13.33
N SER A 376 -4.31 -7.31 -14.34
CA SER A 376 -3.31 -8.25 -14.86
C SER A 376 -2.10 -7.55 -15.49
N ALA A 377 -2.28 -6.41 -16.16
CA ALA A 377 -1.23 -5.61 -16.78
C ALA A 377 -0.39 -4.84 -15.74
N ALA A 378 -1.04 -4.30 -14.70
CA ALA A 378 -0.37 -3.73 -13.53
C ALA A 378 0.40 -4.81 -12.76
N MET A 379 -0.15 -6.03 -12.64
CA MET A 379 0.57 -7.20 -12.12
C MET A 379 1.74 -7.62 -13.04
N LEU A 380 1.60 -7.52 -14.37
CA LEU A 380 2.64 -7.80 -15.36
C LEU A 380 3.82 -6.83 -15.27
N GLY A 381 3.56 -5.55 -14.96
CA GLY A 381 4.60 -4.55 -14.71
C GLY A 381 5.37 -4.77 -13.40
N CYS A 382 4.83 -5.59 -12.48
CA CYS A 382 5.33 -5.72 -11.12
C CYS A 382 5.90 -7.10 -10.75
N CYS A 383 5.80 -8.14 -11.60
CA CYS A 383 6.26 -9.50 -11.28
C CYS A 383 7.37 -10.06 -12.18
N SER A 384 8.29 -10.81 -11.56
CA SER A 384 9.39 -11.54 -12.19
C SER A 384 8.91 -12.70 -13.09
N SER A 385 9.85 -13.27 -13.84
CA SER A 385 9.74 -14.04 -15.09
C SER A 385 8.66 -15.14 -15.22
N PHE A 386 8.12 -15.68 -14.13
CA PHE A 386 7.12 -16.76 -14.19
C PHE A 386 5.69 -16.24 -14.46
N ALA A 387 5.30 -15.11 -13.87
CA ALA A 387 4.01 -14.46 -14.13
C ALA A 387 3.91 -13.94 -15.58
N ARG A 388 5.05 -13.55 -16.19
CA ARG A 388 5.12 -13.15 -17.60
C ARG A 388 4.69 -14.26 -18.58
N ARG A 389 4.69 -15.54 -18.19
CA ARG A 389 4.30 -16.67 -19.06
C ARG A 389 2.81 -16.99 -18.98
N MET A 390 2.25 -17.16 -17.78
CA MET A 390 0.81 -17.43 -17.60
C MET A 390 -0.06 -16.20 -17.89
N CYS A 391 0.41 -15.00 -17.54
CA CYS A 391 -0.39 -13.78 -17.63
C CYS A 391 -0.43 -13.21 -19.06
N ARG A 392 0.53 -13.55 -19.92
CA ARG A 392 0.41 -13.30 -21.38
C ARG A 392 -0.72 -14.12 -21.98
N ILE A 393 -0.89 -15.38 -21.59
CA ILE A 393 -1.98 -16.23 -22.09
C ILE A 393 -3.33 -15.67 -21.61
N ILE A 394 -3.43 -15.25 -20.34
CA ILE A 394 -4.66 -14.68 -19.78
C ILE A 394 -5.00 -13.31 -20.39
N CYS A 395 -4.06 -12.36 -20.47
CA CYS A 395 -4.31 -11.05 -21.12
C CYS A 395 -4.69 -11.21 -22.59
N LEU A 396 -4.14 -12.22 -23.25
CA LEU A 396 -4.43 -12.53 -24.64
C LEU A 396 -5.82 -13.13 -24.81
N CYS A 397 -6.19 -14.12 -23.98
CA CYS A 397 -7.55 -14.65 -23.92
C CYS A 397 -8.57 -13.54 -23.61
N LEU A 398 -8.28 -12.65 -22.66
CA LEU A 398 -9.15 -11.54 -22.30
C LEU A 398 -9.21 -10.45 -23.40
N SER A 399 -8.13 -10.19 -24.14
CA SER A 399 -8.14 -9.28 -25.30
C SER A 399 -8.95 -9.82 -26.47
N VAL A 400 -8.95 -11.16 -26.65
CA VAL A 400 -9.78 -11.85 -27.62
C VAL A 400 -11.25 -11.76 -27.21
N VAL A 401 -11.57 -12.02 -25.93
CA VAL A 401 -12.94 -11.86 -25.41
C VAL A 401 -13.40 -10.40 -25.53
N HIS A 402 -12.56 -9.43 -25.21
CA HIS A 402 -12.86 -8.00 -25.37
C HIS A 402 -13.14 -7.63 -26.83
N SER A 403 -12.31 -8.10 -27.78
CA SER A 403 -12.51 -7.86 -29.21
C SER A 403 -13.79 -8.52 -29.74
N VAL A 404 -14.10 -9.74 -29.28
CA VAL A 404 -15.35 -10.45 -29.61
C VAL A 404 -16.56 -9.68 -29.07
N THR A 405 -16.47 -9.14 -27.85
CA THR A 405 -17.57 -8.40 -27.22
C THR A 405 -17.78 -7.04 -27.89
N LEU A 406 -16.72 -6.30 -28.21
CA LEU A 406 -16.79 -5.06 -28.99
C LEU A 406 -17.38 -5.29 -30.40
N THR A 407 -16.99 -6.38 -31.06
CA THR A 407 -17.54 -6.74 -32.37
C THR A 407 -19.03 -7.10 -32.27
N ALA A 408 -19.44 -7.77 -31.20
CA ALA A 408 -20.84 -8.09 -30.95
C ALA A 408 -21.68 -6.83 -30.65
N VAL A 409 -21.16 -5.90 -29.83
CA VAL A 409 -21.81 -4.61 -29.51
C VAL A 409 -21.93 -3.72 -30.74
N TRP A 410 -20.87 -3.62 -31.55
CA TRP A 410 -20.86 -2.81 -32.78
C TRP A 410 -21.89 -3.31 -33.81
N ASN A 411 -22.08 -4.62 -33.91
CA ASN A 411 -23.12 -5.21 -34.77
C ASN A 411 -24.54 -5.02 -34.21
N PHE A 412 -24.69 -4.73 -32.92
CA PHE A 412 -26.00 -4.53 -32.26
C PHE A 412 -26.47 -3.07 -32.31
N GLU A 413 -25.58 -2.09 -32.14
CA GLU A 413 -25.93 -0.65 -32.18
C GLU A 413 -26.15 -0.11 -33.60
N GLY A 414 -25.68 -0.79 -34.65
CA GLY A 414 -25.73 -0.30 -36.02
C GLY A 414 -27.12 -0.19 -36.66
N GLY A 415 -28.21 -0.65 -36.03
CA GLY A 415 -29.61 -0.45 -36.47
C GLY A 415 -30.00 -0.95 -37.87
N LEU A 416 -29.06 -1.40 -38.71
CA LEU A 416 -29.25 -1.67 -40.14
C LEU A 416 -29.15 -3.15 -40.52
N VAL A 417 -28.97 -4.05 -39.56
CA VAL A 417 -28.84 -5.47 -39.86
C VAL A 417 -29.84 -6.26 -39.02
N THR A 418 -31.05 -6.40 -39.57
CA THR A 418 -32.12 -7.21 -38.98
C THR A 418 -31.77 -8.70 -38.89
N ARG A 419 -30.69 -9.17 -39.54
CA ARG A 419 -30.02 -10.45 -39.30
C ARG A 419 -28.54 -10.38 -39.71
N PRO A 420 -27.56 -10.56 -38.82
CA PRO A 420 -26.16 -10.64 -39.25
C PRO A 420 -26.02 -11.82 -40.22
N GLY A 421 -25.68 -11.51 -41.47
CA GLY A 421 -25.46 -12.53 -42.48
C GLY A 421 -24.31 -13.46 -42.08
N PRO A 422 -24.32 -14.74 -42.52
CA PRO A 422 -23.31 -15.74 -42.14
C PRO A 422 -21.86 -15.29 -42.39
N TRP A 423 -21.65 -14.34 -43.31
CA TRP A 423 -20.37 -13.73 -43.63
C TRP A 423 -19.75 -12.90 -42.50
N VAL A 424 -20.56 -12.25 -41.65
CA VAL A 424 -20.08 -11.48 -40.48
C VAL A 424 -19.55 -12.43 -39.40
N CYS A 425 -20.24 -13.56 -39.18
CA CYS A 425 -19.75 -14.62 -38.31
C CYS A 425 -18.48 -15.26 -38.88
N LEU A 426 -18.42 -15.52 -40.19
CA LEU A 426 -17.26 -16.12 -40.84
C LEU A 426 -16.02 -15.22 -40.77
N THR A 427 -16.18 -13.91 -40.98
CA THR A 427 -15.07 -12.94 -40.89
C THR A 427 -14.57 -12.80 -39.45
N SER A 428 -15.47 -12.79 -38.47
CA SER A 428 -15.09 -12.83 -37.05
C SER A 428 -14.28 -14.09 -36.71
N VAL A 429 -14.73 -15.27 -37.15
CA VAL A 429 -14.01 -16.54 -36.95
C VAL A 429 -12.66 -16.55 -37.68
N ALA A 430 -12.59 -16.04 -38.91
CA ALA A 430 -11.34 -15.96 -39.66
C ALA A 430 -10.31 -15.05 -38.98
N VAL A 431 -10.74 -13.89 -38.47
CA VAL A 431 -9.89 -12.98 -37.69
C VAL A 431 -9.42 -13.67 -36.40
N GLN A 432 -10.29 -14.41 -35.71
CA GLN A 432 -9.92 -15.20 -34.53
C GLN A 432 -8.84 -16.24 -34.85
N VAL A 433 -8.96 -16.97 -35.95
CA VAL A 433 -7.98 -17.98 -36.37
C VAL A 433 -6.63 -17.34 -36.71
N VAL A 434 -6.61 -16.24 -37.47
CA VAL A 434 -5.37 -15.53 -37.83
C VAL A 434 -4.66 -15.01 -36.59
N VAL A 435 -5.41 -14.39 -35.66
CA VAL A 435 -4.87 -13.90 -34.38
C VAL A 435 -4.28 -15.06 -33.57
N ILE A 436 -5.00 -16.17 -33.40
CA ILE A 436 -4.51 -17.37 -32.69
C ILE A 436 -3.21 -17.93 -33.31
N LEU A 437 -3.13 -17.98 -34.65
CA LEU A 437 -1.95 -18.51 -35.35
C LEU A 437 -0.73 -17.58 -35.25
N CYS A 438 -0.93 -16.26 -35.37
CA CYS A 438 0.12 -15.26 -35.13
C CYS A 438 0.64 -15.35 -33.69
N LEU A 439 -0.25 -15.55 -32.73
CA LEU A 439 0.09 -15.65 -31.32
C LEU A 439 0.84 -16.94 -30.98
N LYS A 440 0.48 -18.07 -31.60
CA LYS A 440 1.23 -19.33 -31.50
C LYS A 440 2.68 -19.14 -31.97
N LYS A 441 2.91 -18.43 -33.08
CA LYS A 441 4.26 -18.11 -33.60
C LYS A 441 5.05 -17.22 -32.64
N VAL A 442 4.43 -16.17 -32.11
CA VAL A 442 5.08 -15.27 -31.14
C VAL A 442 5.42 -15.99 -29.84
N LEU A 443 4.53 -16.86 -29.35
CA LEU A 443 4.77 -17.70 -28.18
C LEU A 443 5.94 -18.68 -28.39
N LEU A 444 6.00 -19.34 -29.56
CA LEU A 444 7.12 -20.23 -29.91
C LEU A 444 8.46 -19.49 -30.04
N ALA A 445 8.47 -18.26 -30.56
CA ALA A 445 9.67 -17.45 -30.65
C ALA A 445 10.18 -16.99 -29.26
N LEU A 446 9.27 -16.68 -28.35
CA LEU A 446 9.59 -16.15 -27.01
C LEU A 446 9.98 -17.23 -26.00
N THR A 447 9.57 -18.48 -26.19
CA THR A 447 9.99 -19.60 -25.34
C THR A 447 11.39 -20.12 -25.66
N GLN A 448 11.89 -19.87 -26.87
CA GLN A 448 13.16 -20.46 -27.33
C GLN A 448 14.43 -19.67 -26.94
N ARG A 449 14.36 -18.37 -26.56
CA ARG A 449 15.57 -17.58 -26.21
C ARG A 449 15.36 -16.48 -25.14
N PRO A 450 15.24 -16.82 -23.85
CA PRO A 450 14.91 -15.86 -22.79
C PRO A 450 16.06 -14.95 -22.32
N HIS A 451 17.33 -15.33 -22.50
CA HIS A 451 18.46 -14.62 -21.86
C HIS A 451 18.91 -13.34 -22.59
N LYS A 452 18.87 -13.31 -23.93
CA LYS A 452 19.43 -12.19 -24.73
C LYS A 452 18.65 -10.86 -24.69
N TYR A 453 17.41 -10.86 -24.19
CA TYR A 453 16.57 -9.65 -24.15
C TYR A 453 16.61 -8.92 -22.81
N VAL A 454 16.96 -9.61 -21.72
CA VAL A 454 17.05 -9.00 -20.38
C VAL A 454 18.30 -8.12 -20.29
N ASP A 455 19.42 -8.59 -20.82
CA ASP A 455 20.69 -7.86 -20.78
C ASP A 455 20.61 -6.53 -21.57
N ARG A 456 19.97 -6.53 -22.74
CA ARG A 456 19.77 -5.30 -23.55
C ARG A 456 18.81 -4.29 -22.93
N MET A 457 17.82 -4.73 -22.15
CA MET A 457 16.92 -3.80 -21.45
C MET A 457 17.60 -3.10 -20.27
N CYS A 458 18.49 -3.79 -19.58
CA CYS A 458 19.31 -3.21 -18.50
C CYS A 458 20.30 -2.16 -19.05
N GLU A 459 20.94 -2.42 -20.19
CA GLU A 459 21.82 -1.45 -20.88
C GLU A 459 21.08 -0.18 -21.33
N TRP A 460 19.79 -0.28 -21.68
CA TRP A 460 18.98 0.87 -22.12
C TRP A 460 18.47 1.75 -20.98
N LEU A 461 18.18 1.15 -19.81
CA LEU A 461 17.59 1.86 -18.67
C LEU A 461 18.63 2.43 -17.70
N CYS A 462 19.87 1.93 -17.75
CA CYS A 462 21.01 2.46 -17.02
C CYS A 462 22.19 2.62 -17.98
N PRO A 463 22.24 3.68 -18.81
CA PRO A 463 23.46 3.97 -19.55
C PRO A 463 24.60 4.23 -18.53
N PRO A 464 25.81 3.68 -18.76
CA PRO A 464 26.95 3.98 -17.91
C PRO A 464 27.25 5.48 -17.96
N GLU A 465 27.51 6.08 -16.79
CA GLU A 465 28.07 7.43 -16.66
C GLU A 465 29.50 7.49 -17.18
#